data_AF-A0A3D3YKG7-F1
#
_entry.id   AF-A0A3D3YKG7-F1
#
_cell.length_a   1.000
_cell.length_b   1.000
_cell.length_c   1.000
_cell.angle_alpha   90.00
_cell.angle_beta   90.00
_cell.angle_gamma   90.00
#
_symmetry.space_group_name_H-M   'P 1'
#
loop_
_entity.id
_entity.type
_entity.pdbx_description
1 polymer ?
#
loop_
_entity_poly.entity_id
_entity_poly.type
_entity_poly.pdbx_seq_one_letter_code
_entity_poly.pdbx_strand_id
1 'polypeptide(L)'
;MKVTKERLSYLKQAQYVQRLAEPYIRKGKLPLWKIHTKFVIEEAPVSLNTFRKMLKEDVSHLNEKIEIYRKQMEEQHDREVEKKRRKRIRSK
;
A
#
# COMPACT_ATOMS: atom_id res chain seq x y z
N MET A 1 -4.43 -15.22 3.61
CA MET A 1 -5.07 -13.99 4.12
C MET A 1 -5.68 -13.23 2.95
N LYS A 2 -6.96 -12.83 3.01
CA LYS A 2 -7.55 -11.95 2.00
C LYS A 2 -6.82 -10.61 2.06
N VAL A 3 -6.12 -10.25 0.98
CA VAL A 3 -5.47 -8.95 0.86
C VAL A 3 -6.55 -7.91 0.63
N THR A 4 -6.85 -7.09 1.64
CA THR A 4 -7.85 -6.03 1.54
C THR A 4 -7.21 -4.77 0.93
N LYS A 5 -8.02 -3.97 0.22
CA LYS A 5 -7.60 -2.67 -0.34
C LYS A 5 -6.97 -1.77 0.73
N GLU A 6 -7.56 -1.76 1.93
CA GLU A 6 -7.07 -0.98 3.07
C GLU A 6 -5.68 -1.43 3.53
N ARG A 7 -5.44 -2.75 3.62
CA ARG A 7 -4.13 -3.28 4.00
C ARG A 7 -3.07 -2.96 2.94
N LEU A 8 -3.41 -3.05 1.65
CA LEU A 8 -2.49 -2.65 0.57
C LEU A 8 -2.18 -1.16 0.62
N SER A 9 -3.19 -0.31 0.84
CA SER A 9 -3.03 1.13 0.99
C SER A 9 -2.07 1.46 2.14
N TYR A 10 -2.29 0.83 3.30
CA TYR A 10 -1.43 0.99 4.45
C TYR A 10 0.02 0.53 4.18
N LEU A 11 0.21 -0.63 3.52
CA LEU A 11 1.56 -1.11 3.18
C LEU A 11 2.25 -0.19 2.15
N LYS A 12 1.52 0.37 1.19
CA LYS A 12 2.03 1.37 0.25
C LYS A 12 2.49 2.63 0.97
N GLN A 13 1.71 3.10 1.95
CA GLN A 13 2.10 4.23 2.79
C GLN A 13 3.32 3.88 3.65
N ALA A 14 3.40 2.67 4.20
CA ALA A 14 4.56 2.21 4.96
C ALA A 14 5.84 2.17 4.10
N GLN A 15 5.76 1.65 2.87
CA GLN A 15 6.88 1.65 1.92
C GLN A 15 7.35 3.06 1.60
N TYR A 16 6.41 3.99 1.40
CA TYR A 16 6.73 5.40 1.16
C TYR A 16 7.47 6.03 2.34
N VAL A 17 6.96 5.85 3.55
CA VAL A 17 7.58 6.33 4.80
C VAL A 17 8.98 5.72 5.00
N GLN A 18 9.14 4.43 4.74
CA GLN A 18 10.44 3.77 4.83
C GLN A 18 11.44 4.40 3.86
N ARG A 19 11.05 4.63 2.60
CA ARG A 19 11.90 5.26 1.58
C ARG A 19 12.34 6.68 1.95
N LEU A 20 11.46 7.47 2.56
CA LEU A 20 11.78 8.81 3.04
C LEU A 20 12.75 8.80 4.22
N ALA A 21 12.56 7.85 5.15
CA ALA A 21 13.34 7.78 6.39
C ALA A 21 14.70 7.06 6.22
N GLU A 22 14.78 6.09 5.30
CA GLU A 22 15.95 5.25 5.04
C GLU A 22 17.29 6.01 4.92
N PRO A 23 17.41 7.10 4.12
CA PRO A 23 18.69 7.82 4.01
C PRO A 23 19.15 8.45 5.32
N TYR A 24 18.22 8.80 6.22
CA TYR A 24 18.52 9.43 7.51
C TYR A 24 18.79 8.39 8.60
N ILE A 25 18.06 7.26 8.56
CA ILE A 25 18.29 6.13 9.47
C ILE A 25 19.66 5.52 9.19
N ARG A 26 20.00 5.27 7.91
CA ARG A 26 21.30 4.68 7.52
C ARG A 26 22.50 5.53 7.92
N LYS A 27 22.35 6.86 7.95
CA LYS A 27 23.39 7.78 8.43
C LYS A 27 23.60 7.67 9.95
N GLY A 28 22.62 7.21 10.72
CA GLY A 28 22.71 7.00 12.18
C GLY A 28 22.86 8.27 13.03
N LYS A 29 22.84 9.47 12.44
CA LYS A 29 23.14 10.74 13.14
C LYS A 29 21.95 11.36 13.88
N LEU A 30 20.72 10.96 13.56
CA LEU A 30 19.50 11.59 14.08
C LEU A 30 18.59 10.58 14.78
N PRO A 31 17.99 10.96 15.93
CA PRO A 31 16.98 10.13 16.57
C PRO A 31 15.70 10.08 15.70
N LEU A 32 14.96 8.97 15.78
CA LEU A 32 13.78 8.71 14.97
C LEU A 32 12.73 9.83 15.00
N TRP A 33 12.54 10.49 16.15
CA TRP A 33 11.58 11.58 16.26
C TRP A 33 12.01 12.83 15.45
N LYS A 34 13.31 13.14 15.37
CA LYS A 34 13.82 14.23 14.52
C LYS A 34 13.71 13.87 13.05
N ILE A 35 13.90 12.60 12.70
CA ILE A 35 13.73 12.13 11.32
C ILE A 35 12.26 12.32 10.90
N HIS A 36 11.34 11.90 11.77
CA HIS A 36 9.91 12.07 11.58
C HIS A 36 9.51 13.54 11.37
N THR A 37 9.87 14.41 12.32
CA THR A 37 9.42 15.81 12.30
C THR A 37 10.08 16.67 11.23
N LYS A 38 11.32 16.36 10.82
CA LYS A 38 12.05 17.19 9.83
C LYS A 38 11.93 16.71 8.39
N PHE A 39 11.72 15.41 8.16
CA PHE A 39 11.82 14.86 6.80
C PHE A 39 10.61 14.04 6.37
N VAL A 40 9.80 13.55 7.30
CA VAL A 40 8.69 12.64 6.96
C VAL A 40 7.34 13.32 7.10
N ILE A 41 7.13 14.19 8.10
CA ILE A 41 5.81 14.76 8.39
C ILE A 41 5.24 15.64 7.26
N GLU A 42 6.12 16.31 6.50
CA GLU A 42 5.74 17.17 5.38
C GLU A 42 5.20 16.35 4.21
N GLU A 43 5.85 15.23 3.90
CA GLU A 43 5.49 14.34 2.79
C GLU A 43 4.41 13.31 3.17
N ALA A 44 4.45 12.84 4.42
CA ALA A 44 3.59 11.79 4.95
C ALA A 44 3.15 12.18 6.38
N PRO A 45 2.02 12.92 6.51
CA PRO A 45 1.53 13.40 7.80
C PRO A 45 0.93 12.25 8.61
N VAL A 46 1.80 11.49 9.28
CA VAL A 46 1.44 10.40 10.18
C VAL A 46 1.91 10.70 11.59
N SER A 47 1.23 10.14 12.60
CA SER A 47 1.69 10.26 13.98
C SER A 47 3.06 9.59 14.17
N LEU A 48 3.85 10.02 15.16
CA LEU A 48 5.14 9.39 15.49
C LEU A 48 4.99 7.89 15.81
N ASN A 49 3.87 7.50 16.44
CA ASN A 49 3.59 6.09 16.74
C ASN A 49 3.31 5.29 15.46
N THR A 50 2.54 5.85 14.53
CA THR A 50 2.28 5.24 13.23
C THR A 50 3.56 5.13 12.42
N PHE A 51 4.39 6.18 12.40
CA PHE A 51 5.71 6.17 11.78
C PHE A 51 6.56 4.99 12.26
N ARG A 52 6.68 4.82 13.60
CA ARG A 52 7.43 3.71 14.20
C ARG A 52 6.86 2.33 13.83
N LYS A 53 5.54 2.20 13.70
CA LYS A 53 4.89 0.96 13.25
C LYS A 53 5.21 0.68 11.78
N MET A 54 5.07 1.69 10.92
CA MET A 54 5.35 1.60 9.48
C MET A 54 6.80 1.23 9.17
N LEU A 55 7.77 1.69 9.96
CA LEU A 55 9.17 1.28 9.80
C LEU A 55 9.42 -0.22 10.08
N LYS A 56 8.52 -0.89 10.80
CA LYS A 56 8.63 -2.32 11.14
C LYS A 56 7.81 -3.22 10.21
N GLU A 57 7.01 -2.63 9.33
CA GLU A 57 6.14 -3.39 8.44
C GLU A 57 6.94 -4.03 7.32
N ASP A 58 6.60 -5.28 7.02
CA ASP A 58 7.20 -6.02 5.91
C ASP A 58 6.56 -5.57 4.58
N VAL A 59 7.36 -4.86 3.78
CA VAL A 59 7.00 -4.33 2.46
C VAL A 59 7.70 -5.06 1.32
N SER A 60 8.51 -6.09 1.60
CA SER A 60 9.30 -6.80 0.60
C SER A 60 8.45 -7.37 -0.54
N HIS A 61 7.35 -8.03 -0.20
CA HIS A 61 6.42 -8.66 -1.15
C HIS A 61 5.22 -7.76 -1.50
N LEU A 62 5.31 -6.44 -1.32
CA LEU A 62 4.19 -5.54 -1.58
C LEU A 62 3.80 -5.51 -3.06
N ASN A 63 4.79 -5.49 -3.96
CA ASN A 63 4.54 -5.44 -5.40
C ASN A 63 3.78 -6.67 -5.89
N GLU A 64 4.17 -7.87 -5.44
CA GLU A 64 3.48 -9.11 -5.77
C GLU A 64 2.02 -9.10 -5.27
N LYS A 65 1.79 -8.62 -4.04
CA LYS A 65 0.43 -8.50 -3.48
C LYS A 65 -0.43 -7.51 -4.28
N ILE A 66 0.16 -6.41 -4.77
CA ILE A 66 -0.54 -5.45 -5.63
C ILE A 66 -0.88 -6.07 -6.99
N GLU A 67 0.03 -6.83 -7.58
CA GLU A 67 -0.21 -7.49 -8.88
C GLU A 67 -1.31 -8.55 -8.78
N ILE A 68 -1.30 -9.37 -7.73
CA ILE A 68 -2.36 -10.35 -7.45
C ILE A 68 -3.71 -9.64 -7.30
N TYR A 69 -3.75 -8.54 -6.53
CA TYR A 69 -4.98 -7.78 -6.35
C TYR A 69 -5.49 -7.16 -7.66
N ARG A 70 -4.58 -6.66 -8.51
CA ARG A 70 -4.93 -6.14 -9.83
C ARG A 70 -5.55 -7.21 -10.72
N LYS A 71 -4.93 -8.39 -10.81
CA LYS A 71 -5.46 -9.53 -11.58
C LYS A 71 -6.86 -9.94 -11.11
N GLN A 72 -7.08 -9.98 -9.79
CA GLN A 72 -8.40 -10.27 -9.22
C GLN A 72 -9.47 -9.25 -9.62
N MET A 73 -9.11 -7.96 -9.66
CA MET A 73 -10.04 -6.90 -10.09
C MET A 73 -10.34 -6.98 -11.59
N GLU A 74 -9.34 -7.26 -12.42
CA GLU A 74 -9.52 -7.47 -13.87
C GLU A 74 -10.43 -8.68 -14.15
N GLU A 75 -10.18 -9.82 -13.51
CA GLU A 75 -11.04 -11.01 -13.65
C GLU A 75 -12.48 -10.76 -13.17
N GLN A 76 -12.64 -10.01 -12.07
CA GLN A 76 -13.98 -9.68 -11.58
C GLN A 76 -14.74 -8.83 -12.61
N HIS A 77 -14.07 -7.83 -13.19
CA HIS A 77 -14.64 -6.99 -14.22
C HIS A 77 -15.07 -7.81 -15.45
N ASP A 78 -14.20 -8.69 -15.95
CA ASP A 78 -14.49 -9.55 -17.10
C ASP A 78 -15.70 -10.47 -16.84
N ARG A 79 -15.77 -11.07 -15.64
CA ARG A 79 -16.93 -11.88 -15.23
C ARG A 79 -18.22 -11.07 -15.19
N GLU A 80 -18.17 -9.82 -14.75
CA GLU A 80 -19.33 -8.92 -14.73
C GLU A 80 -19.78 -8.54 -16.16
N VAL A 81 -18.84 -8.25 -17.05
CA VAL A 81 -19.11 -7.96 -18.48
C VAL A 81 -19.76 -9.17 -19.15
N GLU A 82 -19.21 -10.37 -18.95
CA GLU A 82 -19.75 -11.61 -19.51
C GLU A 82 -21.15 -11.93 -18.96
N LYS A 83 -21.40 -11.72 -17.66
CA LYS A 83 -22.75 -11.83 -17.07
C LYS A 83 -23.74 -10.87 -17.73
N LYS A 84 -23.34 -9.61 -17.95
CA LYS A 84 -24.18 -8.61 -18.64
C LYS A 84 -24.47 -9.04 -20.08
N ARG A 85 -23.47 -9.57 -20.80
CA ARG A 85 -23.62 -10.09 -22.17
C ARG A 85 -24.63 -11.24 -22.22
N ARG A 86 -24.49 -12.25 -21.36
CA ARG A 86 -25.41 -13.40 -21.29
C ARG A 86 -26.86 -12.99 -20.99
N LYS A 87 -27.05 -12.03 -20.08
CA LYS A 87 -28.39 -11.48 -19.77
C LYS A 87 -29.03 -10.81 -20.99
N ARG A 88 -28.27 -10.06 -21.79
CA ARG A 88 -28.78 -9.43 -23.02
C ARG A 88 -29.21 -10.45 -24.07
N ILE A 89 -28.46 -11.54 -24.23
CA ILE A 89 -28.80 -12.61 -25.17
C ILE A 89 -30.06 -13.35 -24.75
N ARG A 90 -30.22 -13.64 -23.45
CA ARG A 90 -31.37 -14.38 -22.90
C ARG A 90 -32.67 -13.54 -22.84
N SER A 91 -32.56 -12.22 -22.95
CA SER A 91 -33.70 -11.29 -22.96
C SER A 91 -34.19 -10.96 -24.37
N LYS A 92 -33.54 -11.49 -25.41
CA LYS A 92 -33.96 -11.44 -26.81
C LYS A 92 -34.65 -12.75 -27.17
#